data_AF-A0A953ZHY4-F1
#
_entry.id   AF-A0A953ZHY4-F1
#
_cell.length_a   1.000
_cell.length_b   1.000
_cell.length_c   1.000
_cell.angle_alpha   90.00
_cell.angle_beta   90.00
_cell.angle_gamma   90.00
#
_symmetry.space_group_name_H-M   'P 1'
#
loop_
_entity.id
_entity.type
_entity.pdbx_description
1 polymer ?
#
loop_
_entity_poly.entity_id
_entity_poly.type
_entity_poly.pdbx_seq_one_letter_code
_entity_poly.pdbx_strand_id
1 'polypeptide(L)'
;VAHLIDNALVVPGELAVSNLVEIHRLGGIGALGLRVTIRDLAQLLAGKALPLTVPEPVRVDLTGQRQASVAGRDVFFTLRREISRNRLVGKALEIGGEGLAGFSLHERNQLCAQAAHAGLGSVICLPDRSGVAELNQRIVRPYTTVEPEKEATYAHRAALDLAHAQLSVVPPGNVDGWQTVGEVSGEPVLHVIIGGEGSCGLEDMRLACEIIKLRRLNPRVRCDVIPNSREVYAQALKADLVSQLIDAGVEVHPPGTDVAGLLEQQPALVTGITASEGCWRAGITVTATAACAGAIVHPERLDAQPQRDSKLSGRRAKPSG
;
A
#
# COMPACT_ATOMS: atom_id res chain seq x y z
N VAL A 1 10.22 7.02 7.57
CA VAL A 1 10.01 5.66 8.16
C VAL A 1 10.57 4.55 7.29
N ALA A 2 10.30 4.52 5.97
CA ALA A 2 10.90 3.51 5.06
C ALA A 2 12.43 3.39 5.22
N HIS A 3 13.15 4.52 5.27
CA HIS A 3 14.59 4.55 5.54
C HIS A 3 15.02 3.81 6.82
N LEU A 4 14.23 3.86 7.90
CA LEU A 4 14.52 3.17 9.15
C LEU A 4 14.48 1.65 8.97
N ILE A 5 13.52 1.17 8.17
CA ILE A 5 13.34 -0.26 7.84
C ILE A 5 14.42 -0.69 6.86
N ASP A 6 14.57 0.02 5.74
CA ASP A 6 15.45 -0.38 4.63
C ASP A 6 16.92 -0.50 5.05
N ASN A 7 17.34 0.31 6.04
CA ASN A 7 18.70 0.33 6.58
C ASN A 7 18.82 -0.40 7.92
N ALA A 8 17.80 -1.15 8.35
CA ALA A 8 17.79 -1.90 9.60
C ALA A 8 18.17 -1.06 10.84
N LEU A 9 17.77 0.22 10.86
CA LEU A 9 17.99 1.11 11.99
C LEU A 9 17.02 0.78 13.15
N VAL A 10 15.83 0.32 12.78
CA VAL A 10 14.85 -0.28 13.68
C VAL A 10 14.65 -1.73 13.27
N VAL A 11 14.69 -2.63 14.24
CA VAL A 11 14.55 -4.09 14.04
C VAL A 11 13.34 -4.64 14.82
N PRO A 12 12.87 -5.87 14.54
CA PRO A 12 11.71 -6.43 15.23
C PRO A 12 11.85 -6.40 16.75
N GLY A 13 10.74 -6.15 17.45
CA GLY A 13 10.69 -6.03 18.92
C GLY A 13 11.14 -4.67 19.47
N GLU A 14 11.64 -3.76 18.64
CA GLU A 14 12.00 -2.41 19.08
C GLU A 14 10.81 -1.44 19.05
N LEU A 15 10.99 -0.31 19.73
CA LEU A 15 10.04 0.80 19.75
C LEU A 15 10.71 2.04 19.13
N ALA A 16 9.96 2.74 18.27
CA ALA A 16 10.37 4.05 17.78
C ALA A 16 9.20 5.04 17.85
N VAL A 17 9.56 6.30 18.05
CA VAL A 17 8.60 7.41 18.12
C VAL A 17 8.88 8.45 17.05
N SER A 18 7.82 9.07 16.53
CA SER A 18 7.94 10.16 15.55
C SER A 18 6.69 11.04 15.60
N ASN A 19 6.76 12.27 15.10
CA ASN A 19 5.58 13.10 14.86
C ASN A 19 4.90 12.78 13.51
N LEU A 20 5.50 11.92 12.70
CA LEU A 20 4.95 11.44 11.45
C LEU A 20 3.91 10.33 11.69
N VAL A 21 2.86 10.34 10.88
CA VAL A 21 1.75 9.37 11.01
C VAL A 21 2.12 7.99 10.43
N GLU A 22 3.06 7.96 9.50
CA GLU A 22 3.59 6.77 8.85
C GLU A 22 4.43 5.91 9.80
N ILE A 23 4.71 6.35 11.04
CA ILE A 23 5.52 5.61 12.02
C ILE A 23 4.95 4.23 12.31
N HIS A 24 3.63 4.08 12.20
CA HIS A 24 2.94 2.79 12.32
C HIS A 24 3.39 1.75 11.29
N ARG A 25 4.01 2.15 10.17
CA ARG A 25 4.61 1.23 9.20
C ARG A 25 5.60 0.26 9.82
N LEU A 26 6.25 0.63 10.93
CA LEU A 26 7.14 -0.25 11.70
C LEU A 26 6.43 -1.50 12.23
N GLY A 27 5.10 -1.46 12.39
CA GLY A 27 4.29 -2.62 12.72
C GLY A 27 4.49 -3.79 11.75
N GLY A 28 4.79 -3.51 10.48
CA GLY A 28 5.01 -4.54 9.46
C GLY A 28 6.23 -5.43 9.71
N ILE A 29 7.23 -4.92 10.45
CA ILE A 29 8.42 -5.67 10.87
C ILE A 29 8.30 -6.23 12.30
N GLY A 30 7.14 -6.12 12.94
CA GLY A 30 7.00 -6.52 14.34
C GLY A 30 7.62 -5.53 15.34
N ALA A 31 7.80 -4.26 14.94
CA ALA A 31 8.27 -3.19 15.82
C ALA A 31 7.13 -2.21 16.14
N LEU A 32 7.18 -1.58 17.31
CA LEU A 32 6.14 -0.65 17.76
C LEU A 32 6.48 0.79 17.34
N GLY A 33 5.71 1.31 16.37
CA GLY A 33 5.77 2.72 15.99
C GLY A 33 4.69 3.54 16.69
N LEU A 34 5.09 4.56 17.45
CA LEU A 34 4.17 5.47 18.15
C LEU A 34 4.27 6.90 17.64
N ARG A 35 3.12 7.47 17.28
CA ARG A 35 3.04 8.89 16.93
C ARG A 35 2.99 9.75 18.19
N VAL A 36 3.88 10.71 18.29
CA VAL A 36 4.00 11.65 19.41
C VAL A 36 3.98 13.09 18.92
N THR A 37 3.74 14.07 19.78
CA THR A 37 3.75 15.48 19.37
C THR A 37 5.19 16.01 19.22
N ILE A 38 5.36 17.15 18.54
CA ILE A 38 6.68 17.81 18.48
C ILE A 38 7.20 18.21 19.87
N ARG A 39 6.30 18.51 20.80
CA ARG A 39 6.63 18.80 22.19
C ARG A 39 7.17 17.55 22.89
N ASP A 40 6.56 16.39 22.65
CA ASP A 40 7.02 15.13 23.22
C ASP A 40 8.40 14.75 22.69
N LEU A 41 8.64 14.93 21.38
CA LEU A 41 9.97 14.76 20.79
C LEU A 41 11.01 15.66 21.45
N ALA A 42 10.69 16.95 21.65
CA ALA A 42 11.61 17.88 22.31
C ALA A 42 11.92 17.47 23.76
N GLN A 43 10.95 16.91 24.49
CA GLN A 43 11.17 16.38 25.84
C GLN A 43 12.08 15.15 25.83
N LEU A 44 11.85 14.20 24.93
CA LEU A 44 12.68 13.00 24.77
C LEU A 44 14.12 13.36 24.40
N LEU A 45 14.32 14.31 23.48
CA LEU A 45 15.65 14.81 23.10
C LEU A 45 16.36 15.52 24.27
N ALA A 46 15.60 16.11 25.19
CA ALA A 46 16.12 16.69 26.43
C ALA A 46 16.37 15.64 27.53
N GLY A 47 16.29 14.33 27.21
CA GLY A 47 16.51 13.23 28.15
C GLY A 47 15.37 13.01 29.15
N LYS A 48 14.18 13.60 28.91
CA LYS A 48 13.02 13.42 29.77
C LYS A 48 12.23 12.18 29.37
N ALA A 49 11.63 11.52 30.35
CA ALA A 49 10.68 10.45 30.10
C ALA A 49 9.34 11.00 29.57
N LEU A 50 8.74 10.28 28.62
CA LEU A 50 7.39 10.57 28.13
C LEU A 50 6.39 9.59 28.80
N PRO A 51 5.43 10.08 29.60
CA PRO A 51 4.36 9.22 30.10
C PRO A 51 3.47 8.77 28.93
N LEU A 52 3.28 7.47 28.79
CA LEU A 52 2.43 6.87 27.77
C LEU A 52 1.36 6.00 28.46
N THR A 53 0.11 6.20 28.09
CA THR A 53 -0.97 5.27 28.44
C THR A 53 -0.92 4.10 27.47
N VAL A 54 -0.74 2.89 27.99
CA VAL A 54 -0.75 1.67 27.17
C VAL A 54 -2.18 1.46 26.63
N PRO A 55 -2.38 1.45 25.30
CA PRO A 55 -3.70 1.18 24.72
C PRO A 55 -4.15 -0.26 24.99
N GLU A 56 -5.45 -0.48 25.15
CA GLU A 56 -5.99 -1.84 25.26
C GLU A 56 -5.69 -2.63 23.97
N PRO A 57 -5.15 -3.86 24.10
CA PRO A 57 -4.79 -4.68 22.96
C PRO A 57 -6.03 -5.30 22.33
N VAL A 58 -6.03 -5.36 21.00
CA VAL A 58 -7.06 -6.03 20.19
C VAL A 58 -6.38 -6.90 19.13
N ARG A 59 -7.01 -8.00 18.75
CA ARG A 59 -6.42 -9.02 17.88
C ARG A 59 -7.27 -9.28 16.66
N VAL A 60 -6.65 -9.26 15.48
CA VAL A 60 -7.27 -9.76 14.24
C VAL A 60 -6.37 -10.83 13.63
N ASP A 61 -6.89 -12.06 13.54
CA ASP A 61 -6.22 -13.17 12.87
C ASP A 61 -6.70 -13.25 11.41
N LEU A 62 -5.78 -13.12 10.46
CA LEU A 62 -6.01 -13.33 9.04
C LEU A 62 -6.03 -14.84 8.74
N THR A 63 -7.06 -15.30 8.04
CA THR A 63 -7.30 -16.73 7.75
C THR A 63 -7.55 -16.94 6.26
N GLY A 64 -7.36 -18.16 5.78
CA GLY A 64 -7.58 -18.50 4.36
C GLY A 64 -6.57 -17.85 3.41
N GLN A 65 -6.91 -17.81 2.13
CA GLN A 65 -6.09 -17.23 1.08
C GLN A 65 -6.87 -16.13 0.35
N ARG A 66 -6.19 -15.01 0.09
CA ARG A 66 -6.75 -13.92 -0.71
C ARG A 66 -6.76 -14.28 -2.20
N GLN A 67 -7.67 -13.65 -2.93
CA GLN A 67 -7.67 -13.69 -4.39
C GLN A 67 -6.39 -13.06 -4.94
N ALA A 68 -5.89 -13.55 -6.08
CA ALA A 68 -4.64 -13.07 -6.69
C ALA A 68 -4.64 -11.57 -7.02
N SER A 69 -5.83 -10.98 -7.25
CA SER A 69 -6.01 -9.57 -7.52
C SER A 69 -5.91 -8.67 -6.27
N VAL A 70 -6.03 -9.23 -5.08
CA VAL A 70 -6.11 -8.49 -3.81
C VAL A 70 -4.71 -8.25 -3.25
N ALA A 71 -4.27 -7.00 -3.27
CA ALA A 71 -3.00 -6.60 -2.67
C ALA A 71 -3.15 -6.36 -1.15
N GLY A 72 -2.02 -6.25 -0.43
CA GLY A 72 -2.05 -6.01 1.02
C GLY A 72 -2.86 -4.77 1.44
N ARG A 73 -2.86 -3.72 0.60
CA ARG A 73 -3.69 -2.52 0.80
C ARG A 73 -5.19 -2.81 0.73
N ASP A 74 -5.64 -3.69 -0.16
CA ASP A 74 -7.06 -4.01 -0.31
C ASP A 74 -7.59 -4.71 0.94
N VAL A 75 -6.75 -5.53 1.58
CA VAL A 75 -7.06 -6.19 2.86
C VAL A 75 -7.24 -5.18 3.99
N PHE A 76 -6.55 -4.04 3.95
CA PHE A 76 -6.74 -2.98 4.93
C PHE A 76 -8.18 -2.46 4.96
N PHE A 77 -8.89 -2.40 3.83
CA PHE A 77 -10.28 -1.93 3.83
C PHE A 77 -11.21 -2.93 4.53
N THR A 78 -10.96 -4.24 4.40
CA THR A 78 -11.67 -5.26 5.16
C THR A 78 -11.38 -5.12 6.66
N LEU A 79 -10.12 -4.87 7.02
CA LEU A 79 -9.71 -4.61 8.40
C LEU A 79 -10.35 -3.32 8.95
N ARG A 80 -10.46 -2.26 8.14
CA ARG A 80 -11.11 -1.00 8.49
C ARG A 80 -12.59 -1.21 8.83
N ARG A 81 -13.30 -2.06 8.08
CA ARG A 81 -14.68 -2.43 8.41
C ARG A 81 -14.77 -3.06 9.80
N GLU A 82 -13.84 -3.94 10.15
CA GLU A 82 -13.75 -4.57 11.47
C GLU A 82 -13.48 -3.52 12.58
N ILE A 83 -12.53 -2.61 12.34
CA ILE A 83 -12.20 -1.50 13.24
C ILE A 83 -13.41 -0.61 13.51
N SER A 84 -14.13 -0.21 12.44
CA SER A 84 -15.31 0.66 12.56
C SER A 84 -16.47 -0.04 13.26
N ARG A 85 -16.79 -1.28 12.89
CA ARG A 85 -17.92 -2.05 13.46
C ARG A 85 -17.75 -2.31 14.96
N ASN A 86 -16.53 -2.57 15.39
CA ASN A 86 -16.23 -2.93 16.79
C ASN A 86 -15.63 -1.78 17.60
N ARG A 87 -15.61 -0.55 17.04
CA ARG A 87 -15.14 0.66 17.72
C ARG A 87 -13.71 0.53 18.27
N LEU A 88 -12.80 -0.01 17.45
CA LEU A 88 -11.41 -0.28 17.86
C LEU A 88 -10.49 0.96 17.80
N VAL A 89 -11.05 2.15 17.62
CA VAL A 89 -10.32 3.42 17.60
C VAL A 89 -9.56 3.61 18.93
N GLY A 90 -8.30 4.04 18.84
CA GLY A 90 -7.40 4.26 19.97
C GLY A 90 -6.75 3.01 20.54
N LYS A 91 -7.10 1.80 20.07
CA LYS A 91 -6.56 0.52 20.54
C LYS A 91 -5.21 0.18 19.91
N ALA A 92 -4.50 -0.78 20.49
CA ALA A 92 -3.31 -1.39 19.92
C ALA A 92 -3.70 -2.66 19.16
N LEU A 93 -3.65 -2.62 17.83
CA LEU A 93 -4.04 -3.76 17.00
C LEU A 93 -2.86 -4.71 16.74
N GLU A 94 -3.02 -5.96 17.11
CA GLU A 94 -2.18 -7.05 16.63
C GLU A 94 -2.83 -7.75 15.44
N ILE A 95 -2.04 -7.95 14.38
CA ILE A 95 -2.42 -8.70 13.19
C ILE A 95 -1.61 -9.99 13.19
N GLY A 96 -2.28 -11.14 13.12
CA GLY A 96 -1.60 -12.42 12.96
C GLY A 96 -2.45 -13.43 12.20
N GLY A 97 -2.43 -14.70 12.61
CA GLY A 97 -3.09 -15.79 11.90
C GLY A 97 -2.28 -16.32 10.72
N GLU A 98 -2.64 -17.51 10.26
CA GLU A 98 -1.91 -18.21 9.18
C GLU A 98 -1.90 -17.43 7.85
N GLY A 99 -2.94 -16.64 7.58
CA GLY A 99 -3.06 -15.86 6.35
C GLY A 99 -2.00 -14.78 6.22
N LEU A 100 -1.43 -14.31 7.34
CA LEU A 100 -0.36 -13.29 7.33
C LEU A 100 0.93 -13.80 6.68
N ALA A 101 1.18 -15.12 6.71
CA ALA A 101 2.36 -15.71 6.09
C ALA A 101 2.41 -15.50 4.56
N GLY A 102 1.26 -15.26 3.92
CA GLY A 102 1.15 -14.95 2.49
C GLY A 102 1.39 -13.48 2.11
N PHE A 103 1.82 -12.64 3.06
CA PHE A 103 2.11 -11.21 2.83
C PHE A 103 3.61 -10.98 2.83
N SER A 104 4.10 -10.29 1.80
CA SER A 104 5.48 -9.80 1.77
C SER A 104 5.72 -8.74 2.84
N LEU A 105 6.98 -8.43 3.12
CA LEU A 105 7.34 -7.32 4.00
C LEU A 105 6.73 -5.99 3.51
N HIS A 106 6.76 -5.76 2.20
CA HIS A 106 6.19 -4.56 1.59
C HIS A 106 4.69 -4.47 1.84
N GLU A 107 3.96 -5.56 1.71
CA GLU A 107 2.52 -5.59 1.94
C GLU A 107 2.13 -5.41 3.40
N ARG A 108 2.90 -6.00 4.33
CA ARG A 108 2.72 -5.76 5.77
C ARG A 108 2.95 -4.30 6.12
N ASN A 109 3.98 -3.70 5.53
CA ASN A 109 4.26 -2.28 5.67
C ASN A 109 3.10 -1.41 5.14
N GLN A 110 2.50 -1.76 3.99
CA GLN A 110 1.30 -1.06 3.49
C GLN A 110 0.12 -1.18 4.46
N LEU A 111 -0.13 -2.40 4.94
CA LEU A 111 -1.22 -2.70 5.86
C LEU A 111 -1.10 -1.86 7.14
N CYS A 112 0.10 -1.80 7.72
CA CYS A 112 0.33 -1.06 8.96
C CYS A 112 0.40 0.46 8.76
N ALA A 113 0.88 0.95 7.62
CA ALA A 113 1.00 2.38 7.36
C ALA A 113 -0.36 3.10 7.32
N GLN A 114 -1.45 2.37 7.07
CA GLN A 114 -2.82 2.91 7.04
C GLN A 114 -3.48 3.01 8.42
N ALA A 115 -2.88 2.41 9.47
CA ALA A 115 -3.55 2.22 10.76
C ALA A 115 -4.03 3.51 11.43
N ALA A 116 -3.25 4.59 11.35
CA ALA A 116 -3.66 5.87 11.90
C ALA A 116 -4.85 6.49 11.17
N HIS A 117 -5.02 6.23 9.86
CA HIS A 117 -6.21 6.66 9.12
C HIS A 117 -7.48 5.87 9.51
N ALA A 118 -7.32 4.72 10.17
CA ALA A 118 -8.42 4.01 10.83
C ALA A 118 -8.56 4.39 12.32
N GLY A 119 -7.78 5.35 12.81
CA GLY A 119 -7.84 5.83 14.19
C GLY A 119 -7.21 4.88 15.22
N LEU A 120 -6.43 3.88 14.81
CA LEU A 120 -5.73 3.00 15.75
C LEU A 120 -4.64 3.77 16.51
N GLY A 121 -4.41 3.40 17.77
CA GLY A 121 -3.32 3.96 18.58
C GLY A 121 -1.96 3.36 18.20
N SER A 122 -1.96 2.08 17.81
CA SER A 122 -0.80 1.41 17.20
C SER A 122 -1.25 0.16 16.44
N VAL A 123 -0.36 -0.38 15.62
CA VAL A 123 -0.57 -1.66 14.91
C VAL A 123 0.74 -2.42 14.85
N ILE A 124 0.69 -3.75 14.99
CA ILE A 124 1.83 -4.64 14.82
C ILE A 124 1.37 -5.90 14.07
N CYS A 125 2.06 -6.25 12.99
CA CYS A 125 2.01 -7.60 12.44
C CYS A 125 2.89 -8.49 13.31
N LEU A 126 2.34 -9.60 13.80
CA LEU A 126 3.16 -10.53 14.57
C LEU A 126 4.38 -10.96 13.77
N PRO A 127 5.56 -11.00 14.41
CA PRO A 127 6.77 -11.39 13.73
C PRO A 127 6.67 -12.85 13.28
N ASP A 128 6.98 -13.10 12.02
CA ASP A 128 7.31 -14.42 11.52
C ASP A 128 8.62 -14.36 10.73
N ARG A 129 9.35 -15.47 10.69
CA ARG A 129 10.68 -15.48 10.07
C ARG A 129 10.64 -15.15 8.58
N SER A 130 9.58 -15.55 7.88
CA SER A 130 9.39 -15.30 6.46
C SER A 130 9.16 -13.82 6.14
N GLY A 131 8.34 -13.13 6.93
CA GLY A 131 7.94 -11.75 6.67
C GLY A 131 9.04 -10.72 6.89
N VAL A 132 10.08 -11.06 7.64
CA VAL A 132 11.27 -10.19 7.84
C VAL A 132 12.55 -10.80 7.25
N ALA A 133 12.44 -11.86 6.44
CA ALA A 133 13.60 -12.56 5.89
C ALA A 133 14.54 -11.65 5.08
N GLU A 134 13.98 -10.74 4.27
CA GLU A 134 14.77 -9.76 3.51
C GLU A 134 15.47 -8.76 4.43
N LEU A 135 14.78 -8.28 5.46
CA LEU A 135 15.35 -7.36 6.44
C LEU A 135 16.50 -8.00 7.20
N ASN A 136 16.34 -9.28 7.59
CA ASN A 136 17.35 -10.04 8.34
C ASN A 136 18.70 -10.15 7.61
N GLN A 137 18.73 -10.04 6.28
CA GLN A 137 19.97 -10.03 5.50
C GLN A 137 20.80 -8.75 5.73
N ARG A 138 20.17 -7.68 6.23
CA ARG A 138 20.77 -6.37 6.46
C ARG A 138 21.02 -6.07 7.95
N ILE A 139 20.42 -6.85 8.84
CA ILE A 139 20.59 -6.70 10.29
C ILE A 139 21.98 -7.23 10.69
N VAL A 140 22.80 -6.35 11.28
CA VAL A 140 24.16 -6.68 11.74
C VAL A 140 24.28 -6.76 13.28
N ARG A 141 23.15 -6.70 14.00
CA ARG A 141 23.09 -6.77 15.47
C ARG A 141 22.07 -7.81 15.95
N PRO A 142 22.27 -8.44 17.13
CA PRO A 142 21.25 -9.31 17.69
C PRO A 142 19.98 -8.51 18.01
N TYR A 143 18.82 -9.16 17.84
CA TYR A 143 17.52 -8.62 18.21
C TYR A 143 16.61 -9.73 18.73
N THR A 144 15.60 -9.34 19.50
CA THR A 144 14.62 -10.26 20.07
C THR A 144 13.22 -9.82 19.64
N THR A 145 12.44 -10.76 19.11
CA THR A 145 11.03 -10.51 18.79
C THR A 145 10.19 -10.45 20.07
N VAL A 146 9.14 -9.64 20.04
CA VAL A 146 8.11 -9.64 21.09
C VAL A 146 6.90 -10.37 20.52
N GLU A 147 6.49 -11.43 21.22
CA GLU A 147 5.35 -12.26 20.85
C GLU A 147 4.33 -12.25 22.00
N PRO A 148 3.02 -12.32 21.68
CA PRO A 148 2.01 -12.38 22.71
C PRO A 148 2.14 -13.67 23.52
N GLU A 149 1.91 -13.56 24.82
CA GLU A 149 1.79 -14.72 25.69
C GLU A 149 0.59 -15.58 25.28
N LYS A 150 0.66 -16.90 25.53
CA LYS A 150 -0.43 -17.82 25.19
C LYS A 150 -1.77 -17.44 25.85
N GLU A 151 -1.71 -16.88 27.05
CA GLU A 151 -2.86 -16.49 27.85
C GLU A 151 -3.16 -14.98 27.77
N ALA A 152 -2.61 -14.27 26.77
CA ALA A 152 -2.83 -12.84 26.60
C ALA A 152 -4.33 -12.52 26.45
N THR A 153 -4.80 -11.53 27.20
CA THR A 153 -6.18 -11.05 27.13
C THR A 153 -6.29 -9.90 26.14
N TYR A 154 -7.36 -9.94 25.33
CA TYR A 154 -7.63 -8.91 24.33
C TYR A 154 -9.00 -8.31 24.58
N ALA A 155 -9.11 -6.99 24.45
CA ALA A 155 -10.39 -6.29 24.53
C ALA A 155 -11.33 -6.66 23.37
N HIS A 156 -10.76 -7.10 22.24
CA HIS A 156 -11.49 -7.63 21.09
C HIS A 156 -10.62 -8.65 20.36
N ARG A 157 -11.22 -9.74 19.89
CA ARG A 157 -10.56 -10.71 19.02
C ARG A 157 -11.48 -11.11 17.87
N ALA A 158 -10.97 -11.06 16.65
CA ALA A 158 -11.69 -11.45 15.45
C ALA A 158 -10.83 -12.29 14.51
N ALA A 159 -11.49 -13.05 13.64
CA ALA A 159 -10.88 -13.73 12.51
C ALA A 159 -11.41 -13.12 11.21
N LEU A 160 -10.52 -12.79 10.29
CA LEU A 160 -10.83 -12.21 8.99
C LEU A 160 -10.46 -13.21 7.91
N ASP A 161 -11.46 -13.71 7.19
CA ASP A 161 -11.27 -14.61 6.06
C ASP A 161 -10.88 -13.81 4.81
N LEU A 162 -9.65 -14.03 4.34
CA LEU A 162 -9.07 -13.35 3.19
C LEU A 162 -9.77 -13.70 1.87
N ALA A 163 -10.51 -14.82 1.80
CA ALA A 163 -11.29 -15.18 0.62
C ALA A 163 -12.41 -14.17 0.32
N HIS A 164 -12.85 -13.43 1.35
CA HIS A 164 -13.89 -12.40 1.26
C HIS A 164 -13.33 -10.97 1.17
N ALA A 165 -12.01 -10.81 1.05
CA ALA A 165 -11.41 -9.49 0.83
C ALA A 165 -11.84 -8.92 -0.54
N GLN A 166 -12.26 -7.66 -0.55
CA GLN A 166 -12.79 -7.01 -1.75
C GLN A 166 -11.89 -5.85 -2.17
N LEU A 167 -11.70 -5.71 -3.49
CA LEU A 167 -11.07 -4.52 -4.05
C LEU A 167 -11.92 -3.29 -3.75
N SER A 168 -11.28 -2.27 -3.20
CA SER A 168 -11.95 -1.08 -2.71
C SER A 168 -11.18 0.18 -3.12
N VAL A 169 -11.92 1.27 -3.20
CA VAL A 169 -11.40 2.61 -3.49
C VAL A 169 -11.82 3.57 -2.39
N VAL A 170 -11.09 4.67 -2.26
CA VAL A 170 -11.51 5.81 -1.46
C VAL A 170 -11.89 6.97 -2.39
N PRO A 171 -13.13 7.46 -2.32
CA PRO A 171 -13.56 8.58 -3.15
C PRO A 171 -12.90 9.91 -2.75
N PRO A 172 -12.81 10.86 -3.69
CA PRO A 172 -12.37 12.22 -3.42
C PRO A 172 -13.14 12.87 -2.27
N GLY A 173 -12.45 13.69 -1.46
CA GLY A 173 -13.06 14.47 -0.37
C GLY A 173 -13.53 13.65 0.83
N ASN A 174 -13.55 12.32 0.75
CA ASN A 174 -13.93 11.45 1.86
C ASN A 174 -12.74 10.59 2.28
N VAL A 175 -11.80 11.21 3.00
CA VAL A 175 -10.54 10.54 3.36
C VAL A 175 -10.73 9.28 4.19
N ASP A 176 -11.87 9.20 4.88
CA ASP A 176 -12.26 8.12 5.78
C ASP A 176 -13.26 7.12 5.18
N GLY A 177 -13.80 7.43 4.01
CA GLY A 177 -14.73 6.59 3.29
C GLY A 177 -14.05 5.46 2.54
N TRP A 178 -14.85 4.49 2.12
CA TRP A 178 -14.45 3.51 1.13
C TRP A 178 -15.69 3.04 0.37
N GLN A 179 -15.48 2.64 -0.88
CA GLN A 179 -16.48 1.98 -1.71
C GLN A 179 -15.80 0.79 -2.38
N THR A 180 -16.55 -0.28 -2.63
CA THR A 180 -16.07 -1.38 -3.44
C THR A 180 -15.88 -0.91 -4.89
N VAL A 181 -14.94 -1.51 -5.61
CA VAL A 181 -14.73 -1.22 -7.04
C VAL A 181 -16.02 -1.46 -7.86
N GLY A 182 -16.86 -2.40 -7.44
CA GLY A 182 -18.14 -2.67 -8.10
C GLY A 182 -19.13 -1.52 -8.03
N GLU A 183 -19.19 -0.79 -6.91
CA GLU A 183 -20.11 0.34 -6.69
C GLU A 183 -19.78 1.57 -7.54
N VAL A 184 -18.49 1.75 -7.89
CA VAL A 184 -18.01 2.90 -8.67
C VAL A 184 -17.54 2.50 -10.08
N SER A 185 -17.91 1.30 -10.53
CA SER A 185 -17.46 0.75 -11.80
C SER A 185 -17.88 1.65 -12.96
N GLY A 186 -16.93 2.09 -13.78
CA GLY A 186 -17.15 2.97 -14.92
C GLY A 186 -16.84 4.44 -14.66
N GLU A 187 -16.49 4.81 -13.41
CA GLU A 187 -16.01 6.17 -13.10
C GLU A 187 -14.76 6.48 -13.94
N PRO A 188 -14.78 7.54 -14.77
CA PRO A 188 -13.70 7.81 -15.72
C PRO A 188 -12.40 8.19 -15.00
N VAL A 189 -11.29 7.71 -15.54
CA VAL A 189 -9.94 8.05 -15.05
C VAL A 189 -9.14 8.54 -16.24
N LEU A 190 -8.59 9.75 -16.14
CA LEU A 190 -7.71 10.36 -17.15
C LEU A 190 -6.26 10.42 -16.70
N HIS A 191 -6.02 10.29 -15.40
CA HIS A 191 -4.70 10.34 -14.79
C HIS A 191 -4.59 9.29 -13.69
N VAL A 192 -3.55 8.47 -13.78
CA VAL A 192 -3.18 7.46 -12.80
C VAL A 192 -1.79 7.74 -12.27
N ILE A 193 -1.63 7.69 -10.95
CA ILE A 193 -0.34 7.82 -10.26
C ILE A 193 -0.10 6.58 -9.41
N ILE A 194 0.86 5.74 -9.83
CA ILE A 194 1.35 4.58 -9.09
C ILE A 194 2.57 5.01 -8.29
N GLY A 195 2.36 5.37 -7.03
CA GLY A 195 3.39 5.92 -6.16
C GLY A 195 2.81 6.93 -5.18
N GLY A 196 3.72 7.73 -4.61
CA GLY A 196 3.40 8.66 -3.53
C GLY A 196 3.59 8.05 -2.15
N GLU A 197 3.08 8.74 -1.14
CA GLU A 197 3.33 8.39 0.25
C GLU A 197 2.94 6.95 0.56
N GLY A 198 3.87 6.22 1.16
CA GLY A 198 3.68 4.84 1.59
C GLY A 198 3.81 3.78 0.51
N SER A 199 3.47 4.04 -0.76
CA SER A 199 3.24 3.03 -1.82
C SER A 199 4.35 2.92 -2.89
N CYS A 200 4.26 1.94 -3.80
CA CYS A 200 5.17 1.70 -4.94
C CYS A 200 6.54 1.10 -4.57
N GLY A 201 6.49 -0.12 -4.03
CA GLY A 201 7.66 -0.99 -3.89
C GLY A 201 7.99 -1.72 -5.20
N LEU A 202 9.06 -2.53 -5.18
CA LEU A 202 9.47 -3.29 -6.36
C LEU A 202 8.37 -4.24 -6.86
N GLU A 203 7.64 -4.86 -5.94
CA GLU A 203 6.51 -5.75 -6.24
C GLU A 203 5.34 -5.00 -6.92
N ASP A 204 5.02 -3.79 -6.46
CA ASP A 204 3.99 -2.95 -7.09
C ASP A 204 4.39 -2.60 -8.53
N MET A 205 5.67 -2.26 -8.76
CA MET A 205 6.19 -1.96 -10.11
C MET A 205 6.12 -3.19 -11.02
N ARG A 206 6.46 -4.39 -10.51
CA ARG A 206 6.32 -5.65 -11.28
C ARG A 206 4.86 -5.89 -11.65
N LEU A 207 3.94 -5.75 -10.70
CA LEU A 207 2.52 -5.95 -10.94
C LEU A 207 1.96 -4.92 -11.93
N ALA A 208 2.39 -3.66 -11.83
CA ALA A 208 2.06 -2.63 -12.82
C ALA A 208 2.55 -3.03 -14.22
N CYS A 209 3.81 -3.45 -14.37
CA CYS A 209 4.35 -3.95 -15.63
C CYS A 209 3.51 -5.09 -16.19
N GLU A 210 3.21 -6.11 -15.37
CA GLU A 210 2.45 -7.29 -15.78
C GLU A 210 1.05 -6.91 -16.30
N ILE A 211 0.31 -6.11 -15.53
CA ILE A 211 -1.04 -5.66 -15.89
C ILE A 211 -1.00 -4.82 -17.17
N ILE A 212 -0.13 -3.81 -17.23
CA ILE A 212 -0.06 -2.86 -18.34
C ILE A 212 0.43 -3.56 -19.62
N LYS A 213 1.40 -4.47 -19.54
CA LYS A 213 1.90 -5.23 -20.69
C LYS A 213 0.82 -6.15 -21.27
N LEU A 214 0.04 -6.81 -20.42
CA LEU A 214 -1.01 -7.73 -20.85
C LEU A 214 -2.21 -6.99 -21.47
N ARG A 215 -2.62 -5.86 -20.87
CA ARG A 215 -3.88 -5.18 -21.20
C ARG A 215 -3.72 -3.94 -22.07
N ARG A 216 -2.49 -3.41 -22.17
CA ARG A 216 -2.08 -2.17 -22.83
C ARG A 216 -2.65 -0.93 -22.15
N LEU A 217 -1.80 0.09 -22.02
CA LEU A 217 -2.21 1.39 -21.49
C LEU A 217 -3.29 2.03 -22.40
N ASN A 218 -4.31 2.63 -21.81
CA ASN A 218 -5.30 3.38 -22.57
C ASN A 218 -4.66 4.67 -23.11
N PRO A 219 -4.75 4.97 -24.42
CA PRO A 219 -4.08 6.12 -25.02
C PRO A 219 -4.60 7.48 -24.52
N ARG A 220 -5.72 7.52 -23.80
CA ARG A 220 -6.28 8.72 -23.19
C ARG A 220 -5.90 8.89 -21.71
N VAL A 221 -5.23 7.91 -21.13
CA VAL A 221 -4.84 7.94 -19.72
C VAL A 221 -3.36 8.26 -19.61
N ARG A 222 -3.06 9.33 -18.87
CA ARG A 222 -1.70 9.56 -18.38
C ARG A 222 -1.43 8.61 -17.21
N CYS A 223 -0.32 7.90 -17.26
CA CYS A 223 0.09 7.00 -16.17
C CYS A 223 1.50 7.36 -15.72
N ASP A 224 1.63 7.70 -14.44
CA ASP A 224 2.90 8.05 -13.80
C ASP A 224 3.27 6.97 -12.77
N VAL A 225 4.53 6.55 -12.73
CA VAL A 225 5.08 5.64 -11.73
C VAL A 225 6.18 6.33 -10.94
N ILE A 226 6.04 6.37 -9.61
CA ILE A 226 6.97 7.02 -8.69
C ILE A 226 7.42 5.99 -7.64
N PRO A 227 8.62 5.42 -7.78
CA PRO A 227 9.17 4.46 -6.82
C PRO A 227 9.31 5.07 -5.42
N ASN A 228 9.13 4.25 -4.39
CA ASN A 228 9.13 4.73 -2.99
C ASN A 228 10.51 5.11 -2.42
N SER A 229 11.59 4.68 -3.08
CA SER A 229 12.96 4.88 -2.61
C SER A 229 13.97 4.76 -3.74
N ARG A 230 15.18 5.29 -3.51
CA ARG A 230 16.31 5.15 -4.43
C ARG A 230 16.71 3.69 -4.63
N GLU A 231 16.62 2.89 -3.57
CA GLU A 231 16.94 1.46 -3.62
C GLU A 231 15.96 0.70 -4.51
N VAL A 232 14.64 0.91 -4.32
CA VAL A 232 13.62 0.31 -5.19
C VAL A 232 13.81 0.75 -6.64
N TYR A 233 14.11 2.02 -6.89
CA TYR A 233 14.37 2.50 -8.25
C TYR A 233 15.59 1.82 -8.89
N ALA A 234 16.69 1.67 -8.14
CA ALA A 234 17.88 0.95 -8.60
C ALA A 234 17.60 -0.53 -8.86
N GLN A 235 16.80 -1.18 -8.01
CA GLN A 235 16.37 -2.56 -8.21
C GLN A 235 15.46 -2.70 -9.45
N ALA A 236 14.56 -1.75 -9.67
CA ALA A 236 13.68 -1.72 -10.84
C ALA A 236 14.45 -1.53 -12.15
N LEU A 237 15.52 -0.73 -12.15
CA LEU A 237 16.45 -0.63 -13.28
C LEU A 237 17.16 -1.96 -13.56
N LYS A 238 17.70 -2.61 -12.52
CA LYS A 238 18.36 -3.92 -12.66
C LYS A 238 17.41 -5.01 -13.17
N ALA A 239 16.13 -4.93 -12.80
CA ALA A 239 15.08 -5.85 -13.23
C ALA A 239 14.41 -5.44 -14.55
N ASP A 240 14.92 -4.41 -15.24
CA ASP A 240 14.39 -3.87 -16.50
C ASP A 240 12.91 -3.45 -16.44
N LEU A 241 12.40 -3.12 -15.25
CA LEU A 241 11.01 -2.70 -15.06
C LEU A 241 10.78 -1.27 -15.57
N VAL A 242 11.78 -0.40 -15.38
CA VAL A 242 11.70 0.99 -15.83
C VAL A 242 11.56 1.08 -17.35
N SER A 243 12.40 0.36 -18.09
CA SER A 243 12.33 0.32 -19.56
C SER A 243 10.98 -0.24 -20.03
N GLN A 244 10.52 -1.35 -19.44
CA GLN A 244 9.23 -1.95 -19.79
C GLN A 244 8.05 -1.01 -19.56
N LEU A 245 8.06 -0.21 -18.48
CA LEU A 245 7.02 0.79 -18.22
C LEU A 245 7.07 1.92 -19.25
N ILE A 246 8.27 2.45 -19.54
CA ILE A 246 8.46 3.51 -20.53
C ILE A 246 8.01 3.05 -21.91
N ASP A 247 8.39 1.84 -22.33
CA ASP A 247 7.98 1.25 -23.61
C ASP A 247 6.46 1.06 -23.71
N ALA A 248 5.78 0.88 -22.57
CA ALA A 248 4.33 0.80 -22.48
C ALA A 248 3.62 2.17 -22.43
N GLY A 249 4.37 3.27 -22.49
CA GLY A 249 3.84 4.64 -22.47
C GLY A 249 3.64 5.23 -21.08
N VAL A 250 4.24 4.64 -20.04
CA VAL A 250 4.19 5.12 -18.66
C VAL A 250 5.33 6.11 -18.40
N GLU A 251 5.04 7.22 -17.72
CA GLU A 251 6.05 8.17 -17.25
C GLU A 251 6.65 7.68 -15.93
N VAL A 252 7.94 7.34 -15.91
CA VAL A 252 8.63 6.88 -14.69
C VAL A 252 9.46 8.03 -14.12
N HIS A 253 9.23 8.34 -12.85
CA HIS A 253 9.84 9.49 -12.17
C HIS A 253 10.92 9.08 -11.17
N PRO A 254 11.84 10.01 -10.81
CA PRO A 254 12.71 9.82 -9.66
C PRO A 254 11.90 9.60 -8.37
N PRO A 255 12.45 8.84 -7.40
CA PRO A 255 11.76 8.59 -6.14
C PRO A 255 11.60 9.88 -5.32
N GLY A 256 10.39 10.09 -4.77
CA GLY A 256 10.09 11.21 -3.87
C GLY A 256 8.58 11.42 -3.67
N THR A 257 8.15 11.70 -2.44
CA THR A 257 6.74 11.98 -2.10
C THR A 257 6.24 13.29 -2.71
N ASP A 258 7.11 14.31 -2.78
CA ASP A 258 6.75 15.63 -3.32
C ASP A 258 6.38 15.58 -4.81
N VAL A 259 6.97 14.63 -5.56
CA VAL A 259 6.67 14.43 -6.98
C VAL A 259 5.22 13.98 -7.17
N ALA A 260 4.70 13.13 -6.29
CA ALA A 260 3.31 12.70 -6.34
C ALA A 260 2.37 13.88 -6.10
N GLY A 261 2.64 14.69 -5.06
CA GLY A 261 1.81 15.86 -4.76
C GLY A 261 1.78 16.93 -5.87
N LEU A 262 2.86 17.06 -6.63
CA LEU A 262 2.89 17.94 -7.82
C LEU A 262 2.04 17.41 -8.98
N LEU A 263 1.91 16.09 -9.10
CA LEU A 263 1.13 15.45 -10.15
C LEU A 263 -0.37 15.38 -9.77
N GLU A 264 -0.68 15.34 -8.48
CA GLU A 264 -2.04 15.32 -7.92
C GLU A 264 -2.77 16.68 -7.98
N GLN A 265 -2.24 17.67 -8.70
CA GLN A 265 -2.90 18.97 -8.92
C GLN A 265 -4.15 18.87 -9.82
N GLN A 266 -4.41 17.70 -10.39
CA GLN A 266 -5.62 17.37 -11.14
C GLN A 266 -6.24 16.09 -10.56
N PRO A 267 -7.57 15.88 -10.68
CA PRO A 267 -8.21 14.65 -10.25
C PRO A 267 -7.54 13.42 -10.88
N ALA A 268 -7.00 12.56 -10.03
CA ALA A 268 -6.29 11.33 -10.42
C ALA A 268 -6.75 10.14 -9.58
N LEU A 269 -6.44 8.93 -10.05
CA LEU A 269 -6.50 7.72 -9.24
C LEU A 269 -5.08 7.36 -8.78
N VAL A 270 -4.86 7.31 -7.47
CA VAL A 270 -3.52 7.16 -6.89
C VAL A 270 -3.39 5.96 -5.95
N THR A 271 -2.18 5.39 -5.86
CA THR A 271 -1.89 4.33 -4.86
C THR A 271 -1.42 4.87 -3.51
N GLY A 272 -1.13 6.18 -3.43
CA GLY A 272 -0.72 6.87 -2.21
C GLY A 272 -1.68 6.68 -1.03
N ILE A 273 -1.12 6.68 0.18
CA ILE A 273 -1.90 6.61 1.41
C ILE A 273 -2.72 7.90 1.57
N THR A 274 -2.03 9.03 1.46
CA THR A 274 -2.58 10.37 1.35
C THR A 274 -2.72 10.75 -0.13
N ALA A 275 -3.60 11.70 -0.42
CA ALA A 275 -3.75 12.27 -1.75
C ALA A 275 -4.36 13.67 -1.65
N SER A 276 -4.12 14.48 -2.67
CA SER A 276 -4.71 15.82 -2.81
C SER A 276 -6.23 15.78 -2.97
N GLU A 277 -6.88 16.89 -2.67
CA GLU A 277 -8.32 17.03 -2.84
C GLU A 277 -8.73 16.76 -4.30
N GLY A 278 -9.80 15.99 -4.51
CA GLY A 278 -10.22 15.58 -5.85
C GLY A 278 -9.68 14.23 -6.34
N CYS A 279 -8.71 13.61 -5.65
CA CYS A 279 -8.13 12.34 -6.07
C CYS A 279 -8.83 11.11 -5.45
N TRP A 280 -9.02 10.08 -6.27
CA TRP A 280 -9.38 8.73 -5.84
C TRP A 280 -8.14 8.00 -5.33
N ARG A 281 -8.32 7.06 -4.39
CA ARG A 281 -7.23 6.19 -3.93
C ARG A 281 -7.59 4.72 -4.01
N ALA A 282 -6.68 3.86 -4.43
CA ALA A 282 -6.91 2.42 -4.51
C ALA A 282 -5.62 1.59 -4.37
N GLY A 283 -5.78 0.26 -4.29
CA GLY A 283 -4.67 -0.69 -4.40
C GLY A 283 -4.05 -0.68 -5.80
N ILE A 284 -2.80 -1.13 -5.90
CA ILE A 284 -2.03 -1.20 -7.15
C ILE A 284 -2.78 -1.93 -8.27
N THR A 285 -3.46 -3.04 -7.97
CA THR A 285 -4.21 -3.82 -8.96
C THR A 285 -5.33 -3.00 -9.60
N VAL A 286 -6.10 -2.28 -8.79
CA VAL A 286 -7.20 -1.42 -9.26
C VAL A 286 -6.64 -0.26 -10.08
N THR A 287 -5.60 0.39 -9.57
CA THR A 287 -4.98 1.55 -10.20
C THR A 287 -4.37 1.22 -11.56
N ALA A 288 -3.59 0.14 -11.67
CA ALA A 288 -3.02 -0.32 -12.93
C ALA A 288 -4.09 -0.83 -13.92
N THR A 289 -5.14 -1.48 -13.42
CA THR A 289 -6.28 -1.89 -14.24
C THR A 289 -7.02 -0.67 -14.82
N ALA A 290 -7.26 0.35 -13.99
CA ALA A 290 -7.91 1.58 -14.42
C ALA A 290 -7.07 2.35 -15.45
N ALA A 291 -5.73 2.29 -15.35
CA ALA A 291 -4.84 2.86 -16.36
C ALA A 291 -5.05 2.24 -17.75
N CYS A 292 -5.31 0.93 -17.80
CA CYS A 292 -5.60 0.22 -19.04
C CYS A 292 -7.06 0.43 -19.51
N ALA A 293 -8.00 0.59 -18.57
CA ALA A 293 -9.42 0.73 -18.87
C ALA A 293 -9.81 2.15 -19.28
N GLY A 294 -9.19 3.18 -18.70
CA GLY A 294 -9.69 4.56 -18.70
C GLY A 294 -10.85 4.82 -17.74
N ALA A 295 -11.11 3.89 -16.82
CA ALA A 295 -12.14 4.00 -15.79
C ALA A 295 -11.84 3.06 -14.61
N ILE A 296 -12.39 3.33 -13.43
CA ILE A 296 -12.34 2.41 -12.30
C ILE A 296 -13.18 1.17 -12.64
N VAL A 297 -12.54 0.00 -12.70
CA VAL A 297 -13.21 -1.28 -13.03
C VAL A 297 -12.56 -2.45 -12.31
N HIS A 298 -13.33 -3.52 -12.11
CA HIS A 298 -12.79 -4.77 -11.58
C HIS A 298 -11.83 -5.42 -12.60
N PRO A 299 -10.65 -5.93 -12.19
CA PRO A 299 -9.70 -6.57 -13.09
C PRO A 299 -10.30 -7.66 -13.98
N GLU A 300 -11.17 -8.51 -13.41
CA GLU A 300 -11.83 -9.60 -14.14
C GLU A 300 -12.77 -9.12 -15.26
N ARG A 301 -13.29 -7.89 -15.18
CA ARG A 301 -14.17 -7.33 -16.22
C ARG A 301 -13.38 -6.88 -17.45
N LEU A 302 -12.08 -6.57 -17.29
CA LEU A 302 -11.24 -6.17 -18.41
C LEU A 302 -10.84 -7.37 -19.27
N ASP A 303 -10.59 -8.51 -18.62
CA ASP A 303 -10.18 -9.75 -19.30
C ASP A 303 -11.29 -10.34 -20.17
N ALA A 304 -12.54 -9.90 -19.99
CA ALA A 304 -13.69 -10.28 -20.81
C ALA A 304 -13.86 -9.48 -22.11
N GLN A 305 -13.08 -8.40 -22.32
CA GLN A 305 -13.17 -7.63 -23.58
C GLN A 305 -12.23 -8.22 -24.64
N PRO A 306 -12.72 -8.53 -25.87
CA PRO A 306 -11.86 -9.02 -26.93
C PRO A 306 -10.80 -7.97 -27.28
N GLN A 307 -9.54 -8.41 -27.36
CA GLN A 307 -8.42 -7.58 -27.80
C GLN A 307 -8.81 -6.83 -29.08
N ARG A 308 -8.85 -5.49 -29.02
CA ARG A 308 -9.14 -4.68 -30.22
C ARG A 308 -8.02 -4.91 -31.23
N ASP A 309 -8.33 -5.67 -32.28
CA ASP A 309 -7.47 -5.90 -33.44
C ASP A 309 -6.99 -4.54 -34.01
N SER A 310 -5.67 -4.36 -34.05
CA SER A 310 -5.00 -3.18 -34.61
C SER A 310 -4.97 -3.22 -36.15
N LYS A 311 -6.11 -3.40 -36.81
CA LYS A 311 -6.22 -3.31 -38.28
C LYS A 311 -6.62 -1.91 -38.75
N LEU A 312 -5.80 -0.92 -38.46
CA LEU A 312 -5.85 0.40 -39.10
C LEU A 312 -4.44 0.93 -39.40
N SER A 313 -3.61 0.12 -40.07
CA SER A 313 -2.48 0.66 -40.86
C SER A 313 -2.29 -0.18 -42.12
N GLY A 314 -2.85 0.27 -43.24
CA GLY A 314 -2.69 -0.48 -44.49
C GLY A 314 -3.57 -0.05 -45.66
N ARG A 315 -3.90 1.24 -45.82
CA ARG A 315 -4.35 1.77 -47.12
C ARG A 315 -3.62 3.07 -47.42
N ARG A 316 -2.39 2.96 -47.93
CA ARG A 316 -1.79 4.04 -48.73
C ARG A 316 -2.56 4.10 -50.05
N ALA A 317 -3.22 5.22 -50.28
CA ALA A 317 -3.74 5.59 -51.59
C ALA A 317 -2.58 5.68 -52.58
N LYS A 318 -2.68 4.99 -53.72
CA LYS A 318 -1.86 5.27 -54.90
C LYS A 318 -2.41 6.52 -55.58
N PRO A 319 -1.58 7.51 -55.94
CA PRO A 319 -2.01 8.57 -56.85
C PRO A 319 -2.02 8.01 -58.28
N SER A 320 -3.13 8.17 -58.98
CA SER A 320 -3.23 7.95 -60.42
C SER A 320 -2.61 9.13 -61.16
N GLY A 321 -1.49 8.87 -61.84
CA GLY A 321 -1.04 9.64 -63.00
C GLY A 321 -1.46 8.93 -64.28
#